data_AF-A0A4U5M3M6-F1
#
_entry.id   AF-A0A4U5M3M6-F1
#
_cell.length_a   1.000
_cell.length_b   1.000
_cell.length_c   1.000
_cell.angle_alpha   90.00
_cell.angle_beta   90.00
_cell.angle_gamma   90.00
#
_symmetry.space_group_name_H-M   'P 1'
#
loop_
_entity.id
_entity.type
_entity.pdbx_description
1 polymer ?
#
loop_
_entity_poly.entity_id
_entity_poly.type
_entity_poly.pdbx_seq_one_letter_code
_entity_poly.pdbx_strand_id
1 'polypeptide(L)'
;MESTPTTECAICGNKDWLNIRYGAWSCAACSVFFQRSLRRASPYVCENDPNTCGKFSVRDLKAHGACKKCRLDRCLKQGMRMRNTVPLVTRTDVAIVRMTNSSGKEEMPLISGMVSTLRMAYDYITSSTDVLYGTSERGNNFLSFSKSVNLFSHKIVIFKMVLNELANVCGFNEDLKSELLKNAIFTLNAVFTLHYNMIVNTTNEKRLYRAPNNYHDVDVDKLAVFIASAADPAFVASRQTEFRTLVNEYLSTVTYERYIIHPSAVEVLQSEQDIAALVVIAVLGVCKKHMIEKYGKLTNLQRVWKEMDLFYKQAKRNPETWGNLILLHSSIATAANSVAKFILDTERFLQTDISDRF
;
A
#
# COMPACT_ATOMS: atom_id res chain seq x y z
N MET A 1 -19.77 -21.62 -20.92
CA MET A 1 -18.78 -22.06 -19.92
C MET A 1 -18.15 -20.81 -19.33
N GLU A 2 -18.53 -20.49 -18.09
CA GLU A 2 -18.17 -19.26 -17.38
C GLU A 2 -16.75 -19.34 -16.79
N SER A 3 -15.91 -18.34 -17.04
CA SER A 3 -14.71 -18.07 -16.27
C SER A 3 -14.97 -16.90 -15.32
N THR A 4 -15.15 -17.20 -14.03
CA THR A 4 -15.38 -16.25 -12.94
C THR A 4 -14.16 -15.36 -12.67
N PRO A 5 -14.37 -14.06 -12.39
CA PRO A 5 -13.36 -13.18 -11.79
C PRO A 5 -12.99 -13.70 -10.40
N THR A 6 -11.73 -13.61 -10.00
CA THR A 6 -11.22 -14.24 -8.77
C THR A 6 -11.75 -13.54 -7.50
N THR A 7 -12.96 -13.90 -7.09
CA THR A 7 -13.47 -13.85 -5.70
C THR A 7 -12.92 -15.01 -4.85
N GLU A 8 -11.84 -15.63 -5.33
CA GLU A 8 -11.27 -16.85 -4.82
C GLU A 8 -9.81 -16.60 -4.44
N CYS A 9 -9.38 -17.14 -3.29
CA CYS A 9 -8.01 -16.99 -2.82
C CYS A 9 -7.01 -17.52 -3.85
N ALA A 10 -6.03 -16.71 -4.25
CA ALA A 10 -5.03 -17.09 -5.27
C ALA A 10 -4.14 -18.29 -4.90
N ILE A 11 -4.22 -18.76 -3.66
CA ILE A 11 -3.47 -19.91 -3.13
C ILE A 11 -4.33 -21.18 -3.15
N CYS A 12 -5.57 -21.09 -2.65
CA CYS A 12 -6.44 -22.25 -2.45
C CYS A 12 -7.71 -22.27 -3.31
N GLY A 13 -8.07 -21.20 -4.00
CA GLY A 13 -9.31 -21.10 -4.73
C GLY A 13 -10.57 -21.02 -3.85
N ASN A 14 -10.43 -20.89 -2.52
CA ASN A 14 -11.57 -20.74 -1.62
C ASN A 14 -12.23 -19.36 -1.79
N LYS A 15 -13.56 -19.33 -1.82
CA LYS A 15 -14.42 -18.16 -1.99
C LYS A 15 -14.65 -17.34 -0.70
N ASP A 16 -14.06 -17.78 0.42
CA ASP A 16 -14.09 -17.03 1.68
C ASP A 16 -13.52 -15.61 1.51
N TRP A 17 -13.97 -14.69 2.37
CA TRP A 17 -13.50 -13.30 2.43
C TRP A 17 -11.97 -13.19 2.35
N LEU A 18 -11.50 -12.41 1.37
CA LEU A 18 -10.09 -12.20 1.13
C LEU A 18 -9.61 -10.99 1.94
N ASN A 19 -8.45 -11.12 2.56
CA ASN A 19 -7.75 -9.99 3.17
C ASN A 19 -6.29 -10.00 2.74
N ILE A 20 -5.64 -8.84 2.84
CA ILE A 20 -4.19 -8.79 2.65
C ILE A 20 -3.53 -9.15 3.99
N ARG A 21 -2.75 -10.23 3.99
CA ARG A 21 -1.84 -10.56 5.09
C ARG A 21 -0.56 -11.11 4.51
N TYR A 22 0.56 -10.79 5.16
CA TYR A 22 1.89 -11.18 4.68
C TYR A 22 2.21 -10.65 3.27
N GLY A 23 1.58 -9.56 2.83
CA GLY A 23 1.87 -8.95 1.52
C GLY A 23 1.12 -9.54 0.32
N ALA A 24 0.15 -10.44 0.51
CA ALA A 24 -0.69 -10.93 -0.57
C ALA A 24 -2.16 -11.11 -0.16
N TRP A 25 -3.08 -10.99 -1.12
CA TRP A 25 -4.50 -11.30 -0.92
C TRP A 25 -4.69 -12.80 -0.73
N SER A 26 -5.21 -13.18 0.43
CA SER A 26 -5.47 -14.58 0.75
C SER A 26 -6.69 -14.73 1.64
N CYS A 27 -7.27 -15.93 1.68
CA CYS A 27 -8.27 -16.22 2.70
C CYS A 27 -7.61 -16.38 4.07
N ALA A 28 -8.40 -16.23 5.14
CA ALA A 28 -7.93 -16.37 6.52
C ALA A 28 -7.19 -17.70 6.77
N ALA A 29 -7.66 -18.80 6.19
CA ALA A 29 -7.04 -20.12 6.33
C ALA A 29 -5.63 -20.19 5.71
N CYS A 30 -5.40 -19.56 4.56
CA CYS A 30 -4.09 -19.49 3.91
C CYS A 30 -3.13 -18.56 4.66
N SER A 31 -3.64 -17.46 5.21
CA SER A 31 -2.89 -16.58 6.11
C SER A 31 -2.37 -17.33 7.35
N VAL A 32 -3.24 -18.07 8.04
CA VAL A 32 -2.85 -18.86 9.23
C VAL A 32 -1.91 -20.00 8.85
N PHE A 33 -2.18 -20.69 7.74
CA PHE A 33 -1.29 -21.74 7.23
C PHE A 33 0.12 -21.20 6.96
N PHE A 34 0.24 -20.06 6.28
CA PHE A 34 1.52 -19.44 5.97
C PHE A 34 2.31 -19.10 7.24
N GLN A 35 1.66 -18.46 8.23
CA GLN A 35 2.25 -18.17 9.53
C GLN A 35 2.82 -19.40 10.23
N ARG A 36 2.02 -20.47 10.30
CA ARG A 36 2.42 -21.72 10.96
C ARG A 36 3.58 -22.40 10.23
N SER A 37 3.56 -22.33 8.91
CA SER A 37 4.58 -22.93 8.05
C SER A 37 5.95 -22.30 8.22
N LEU A 38 5.98 -20.99 8.45
CA LEU A 38 7.24 -20.27 8.67
C LEU A 38 7.82 -20.42 10.09
N ARG A 39 7.00 -20.81 11.08
CA ARG A 39 7.46 -21.13 12.45
C ARG A 39 7.91 -22.58 12.62
N ARG A 40 7.85 -23.38 11.56
CA ARG A 40 8.19 -24.81 11.59
C ARG A 40 9.69 -24.98 11.42
N ALA A 41 10.31 -25.79 12.28
CA ALA A 41 11.74 -26.08 12.20
C ALA A 41 12.12 -26.99 11.02
N SER A 42 11.24 -27.93 10.66
CA SER A 42 11.45 -28.83 9.51
C SER A 42 10.72 -28.30 8.28
N PRO A 43 11.38 -28.22 7.10
CA PRO A 43 10.69 -27.91 5.86
C PRO A 43 9.62 -28.96 5.56
N TYR A 44 8.59 -28.58 4.79
CA TYR A 44 7.66 -29.56 4.25
C TYR A 44 8.33 -30.35 3.12
N VAL A 45 8.08 -31.65 3.09
CA VAL A 45 8.46 -32.52 1.98
C VAL A 45 7.25 -32.69 1.08
N CYS A 46 7.47 -32.65 -0.23
CA CYS A 46 6.44 -32.95 -1.22
C CYS A 46 6.50 -34.45 -1.52
N GLU A 47 5.37 -35.15 -1.37
CA GLU A 47 5.26 -36.56 -1.72
C GLU A 47 5.00 -36.78 -3.23
N ASN A 48 4.90 -35.68 -4.00
CA ASN A 48 4.59 -35.67 -5.43
C ASN A 48 3.32 -36.45 -5.82
N ASP A 49 2.41 -36.63 -4.87
CA ASP A 49 1.12 -37.27 -5.11
C ASP A 49 0.24 -36.34 -5.98
N PRO A 50 -0.16 -36.79 -7.19
CA PRO A 50 -1.01 -36.02 -8.10
C PRO A 50 -2.32 -35.56 -7.46
N ASN A 51 -2.87 -36.33 -6.52
CA ASN A 51 -4.14 -36.03 -5.84
C ASN A 51 -4.01 -34.87 -4.84
N THR A 52 -2.83 -34.68 -4.27
CA THR A 52 -2.59 -33.66 -3.22
C THR A 52 -1.71 -32.50 -3.69
N CYS A 53 -0.95 -32.64 -4.78
CA CYS A 53 0.01 -31.64 -5.28
C CYS A 53 -0.48 -30.81 -6.47
N GLY A 54 -1.61 -31.16 -7.10
CA GLY A 54 -2.13 -30.49 -8.30
C GLY A 54 -2.63 -29.05 -8.09
N LYS A 55 -2.82 -28.29 -9.18
CA LYS A 55 -3.31 -26.89 -9.15
C LYS A 55 -4.61 -26.72 -8.35
N PHE A 56 -5.50 -27.72 -8.42
CA PHE A 56 -6.81 -27.72 -7.75
C PHE A 56 -6.83 -28.44 -6.39
N SER A 57 -5.72 -29.07 -5.98
CA SER A 57 -5.69 -29.89 -4.75
C SER A 57 -5.95 -29.11 -3.46
N VAL A 58 -5.87 -27.77 -3.54
CA VAL A 58 -6.15 -26.86 -2.43
C VAL A 58 -7.59 -26.32 -2.48
N ARG A 59 -8.32 -26.52 -3.59
CA ARG A 59 -9.68 -26.02 -3.84
C ARG A 59 -10.77 -27.00 -3.40
N ASP A 60 -10.54 -28.30 -3.63
CA ASP A 60 -11.60 -29.32 -3.47
C ASP A 60 -11.46 -30.20 -2.21
N LEU A 61 -10.30 -30.17 -1.56
CA LEU A 61 -10.10 -30.78 -0.26
C LEU A 61 -10.14 -29.67 0.79
N LYS A 62 -10.99 -29.81 1.82
CA LYS A 62 -10.88 -29.02 3.07
C LYS A 62 -9.38 -28.91 3.36
N ALA A 63 -8.83 -27.69 3.43
CA ALA A 63 -7.41 -27.36 3.19
C ALA A 63 -6.34 -28.11 4.02
N HIS A 64 -6.77 -29.06 4.85
CA HIS A 64 -6.02 -30.08 5.57
C HIS A 64 -5.47 -31.22 4.67
N GLY A 65 -6.11 -31.55 3.54
CA GLY A 65 -5.71 -32.66 2.65
C GLY A 65 -4.71 -32.28 1.54
N ALA A 66 -4.45 -30.99 1.34
CA ALA A 66 -3.55 -30.53 0.28
C ALA A 66 -2.07 -30.63 0.70
N CYS A 67 -1.19 -30.92 -0.27
CA CYS A 67 0.25 -30.97 -0.03
C CYS A 67 0.76 -29.64 0.55
N LYS A 68 1.32 -29.71 1.76
CA LYS A 68 1.75 -28.53 2.52
C LYS A 68 2.92 -27.83 1.84
N LYS A 69 3.84 -28.56 1.19
CA LYS A 69 4.94 -27.95 0.42
C LYS A 69 4.40 -27.14 -0.76
N CYS A 70 3.57 -27.76 -1.61
CA CYS A 70 2.99 -27.07 -2.77
C CYS A 70 2.10 -25.88 -2.38
N ARG A 71 1.39 -25.97 -1.24
CA ARG A 71 0.61 -24.85 -0.70
C ARG A 71 1.51 -23.70 -0.23
N LEU A 72 2.61 -24.00 0.48
CA LEU A 72 3.58 -22.99 0.91
C LEU A 72 4.28 -22.34 -0.27
N ASP A 73 4.66 -23.12 -1.28
CA ASP A 73 5.30 -22.60 -2.50
C ASP A 73 4.35 -21.67 -3.26
N ARG A 74 3.05 -21.99 -3.29
CA ARG A 74 2.03 -21.07 -3.83
C ARG A 74 1.90 -19.80 -3.01
N CYS A 75 1.90 -19.87 -1.68
CA CYS A 75 1.92 -18.68 -0.83
C CYS A 75 3.09 -17.76 -1.19
N LEU A 76 4.31 -18.31 -1.27
CA LEU A 76 5.52 -17.56 -1.62
C LEU A 76 5.44 -17.00 -3.05
N LYS A 77 4.94 -17.79 -4.01
CA LYS A 77 4.76 -17.38 -5.40
C LYS A 77 3.74 -16.25 -5.57
N GLN A 78 2.71 -16.22 -4.72
CA GLN A 78 1.73 -15.12 -4.69
C GLN A 78 2.23 -13.89 -3.90
N GLY A 79 3.49 -13.89 -3.46
CA GLY A 79 4.09 -12.74 -2.79
C GLY A 79 3.94 -12.73 -1.27
N MET A 80 3.49 -13.82 -0.63
CA MET A 80 3.44 -13.87 0.83
C MET A 80 4.87 -13.88 1.42
N ARG A 81 5.16 -12.98 2.36
CA ARG A 81 6.44 -12.84 3.06
C ARG A 81 6.21 -12.55 4.55
N MET A 82 6.98 -13.18 5.46
CA MET A 82 7.04 -12.70 6.85
C MET A 82 8.00 -11.52 6.93
N ARG A 83 7.65 -10.51 7.72
CA ARG A 83 8.65 -9.60 8.27
C ARG A 83 8.96 -10.00 9.70
N ASN A 84 10.25 -9.89 10.04
CA ASN A 84 10.85 -10.13 11.36
C ASN A 84 11.30 -11.55 11.70
N THR A 85 11.53 -12.42 10.72
CA THR A 85 12.41 -13.59 10.93
C THR A 85 13.33 -13.71 9.73
N VAL A 86 14.64 -13.75 10.00
CA VAL A 86 15.65 -14.20 9.03
C VAL A 86 15.12 -15.52 8.44
N PRO A 87 14.97 -15.66 7.11
CA PRO A 87 14.52 -16.92 6.56
C PRO A 87 15.56 -17.99 6.90
N LEU A 88 15.19 -19.00 7.69
CA LEU A 88 15.86 -20.31 7.65
C LEU A 88 15.45 -21.05 6.35
N VAL A 89 15.55 -20.36 5.23
CA VAL A 89 15.42 -20.95 3.89
C VAL A 89 16.71 -20.60 3.18
N THR A 90 17.58 -21.60 3.09
CA THR A 90 18.88 -21.55 2.44
C THR A 90 18.73 -21.12 0.98
N ARG A 91 19.06 -19.86 0.72
CA ARG A 91 19.76 -19.22 -0.42
C ARG A 91 19.88 -19.87 -1.83
N THR A 92 19.09 -20.85 -2.26
CA THR A 92 19.27 -21.47 -3.60
C THR A 92 18.12 -21.34 -4.61
N ASP A 93 16.93 -20.83 -4.28
CA ASP A 93 15.79 -20.90 -5.23
C ASP A 93 15.27 -19.55 -5.78
N VAL A 94 16.02 -18.45 -5.66
CA VAL A 94 15.60 -17.11 -6.14
C VAL A 94 15.57 -16.99 -7.68
N ALA A 95 15.95 -18.04 -8.43
CA ALA A 95 16.09 -17.98 -9.88
C ALA A 95 14.81 -18.26 -10.71
N ILE A 96 13.64 -18.56 -10.13
CA ILE A 96 12.48 -19.07 -10.91
C ILE A 96 11.39 -18.00 -11.22
N VAL A 97 11.51 -16.76 -10.74
CA VAL A 97 10.42 -15.75 -10.88
C VAL A 97 10.30 -15.12 -12.27
N ARG A 98 11.26 -15.33 -13.18
CA ARG A 98 11.13 -14.88 -14.57
C ARG A 98 10.59 -16.01 -15.45
N MET A 99 9.27 -16.13 -15.54
CA MET A 99 8.54 -16.59 -16.74
C MET A 99 7.09 -16.95 -16.39
N THR A 100 6.16 -16.01 -16.62
CA THR A 100 4.82 -16.31 -17.17
C THR A 100 4.27 -15.04 -17.82
N ASN A 101 4.73 -14.73 -19.04
CA ASN A 101 3.93 -13.90 -19.95
C ASN A 101 3.02 -14.85 -20.73
N SER A 102 1.79 -15.02 -20.25
CA SER A 102 0.72 -15.60 -21.05
C SER A 102 0.32 -14.58 -22.11
N SER A 103 0.59 -14.91 -23.37
CA SER A 103 0.19 -14.21 -24.57
C SER A 103 -1.33 -14.26 -24.77
N GLY A 104 -2.05 -13.37 -24.10
CA GLY A 104 -3.44 -13.02 -24.39
C GLY A 104 -3.55 -11.50 -24.42
N LYS A 105 -4.26 -10.94 -25.40
CA LYS A 105 -4.53 -9.49 -25.49
C LYS A 105 -5.02 -9.00 -24.11
N GLU A 106 -4.26 -8.10 -23.47
CA GLU A 106 -4.67 -7.51 -22.19
C GLU A 106 -5.97 -6.74 -22.39
N GLU A 107 -7.08 -7.28 -21.89
CA GLU A 107 -8.39 -6.62 -21.91
C GLU A 107 -8.40 -5.32 -21.07
N MET A 108 -7.42 -5.13 -20.18
CA MET A 108 -7.33 -4.03 -19.22
C MET A 108 -5.85 -3.61 -18.97
N PRO A 109 -5.21 -2.88 -19.90
CA PRO A 109 -3.80 -2.52 -19.81
C PRO A 109 -3.49 -1.52 -18.67
N LEU A 110 -4.41 -0.60 -18.32
CA LEU A 110 -4.18 0.36 -17.23
C LEU A 110 -4.21 -0.32 -15.86
N ILE A 111 -5.24 -1.11 -15.57
CA ILE A 111 -5.38 -1.74 -14.25
C ILE A 111 -4.29 -2.78 -14.04
N SER A 112 -3.99 -3.60 -15.06
CA SER A 112 -2.92 -4.60 -14.97
C SER A 112 -1.53 -3.96 -14.83
N GLY A 113 -1.22 -2.94 -15.63
CA GLY A 113 0.02 -2.19 -15.55
C GLY A 113 0.19 -1.47 -14.20
N MET A 114 -0.88 -0.89 -13.67
CA MET A 114 -0.88 -0.27 -12.35
C MET A 114 -0.68 -1.30 -11.22
N VAL A 115 -1.34 -2.47 -11.27
CA VAL A 115 -1.09 -3.55 -10.30
C VAL A 115 0.37 -4.01 -10.33
N SER A 116 0.95 -4.18 -11.51
CA SER A 116 2.36 -4.51 -11.66
C SER A 116 3.25 -3.43 -11.04
N THR A 117 2.93 -2.16 -11.29
CA THR A 117 3.63 -0.99 -10.74
C THR A 117 3.56 -0.95 -9.21
N LEU A 118 2.40 -1.24 -8.62
CA LEU A 118 2.24 -1.29 -7.16
C LEU A 118 3.07 -2.40 -6.51
N ARG A 119 3.16 -3.58 -7.15
CA ARG A 119 4.02 -4.67 -6.68
C ARG A 119 5.51 -4.29 -6.75
N MET A 120 5.94 -3.68 -7.86
CA MET A 120 7.32 -3.17 -7.99
C MET A 120 7.62 -2.09 -6.95
N ALA A 121 6.67 -1.18 -6.71
CA ALA A 121 6.79 -0.16 -5.68
C ALA A 121 6.94 -0.76 -4.27
N TYR A 122 6.18 -1.81 -3.97
CA TYR A 122 6.29 -2.54 -2.71
C TYR A 122 7.66 -3.23 -2.55
N ASP A 123 8.16 -3.91 -3.59
CA ASP A 123 9.49 -4.52 -3.56
C ASP A 123 10.60 -3.46 -3.42
N TYR A 124 10.45 -2.31 -4.10
CA TYR A 124 11.38 -1.18 -3.98
C TYR A 124 11.43 -0.63 -2.55
N ILE A 125 10.28 -0.28 -1.96
CA ILE A 125 10.27 0.32 -0.62
C ILE A 125 10.76 -0.67 0.44
N THR A 126 10.44 -1.96 0.31
CA THR A 126 10.86 -2.97 1.28
C THR A 126 12.35 -3.30 1.19
N SER A 127 12.95 -3.20 0.01
CA SER A 127 14.41 -3.33 -0.16
C SER A 127 15.17 -2.05 0.23
N SER A 128 14.54 -0.89 0.08
CA SER A 128 15.14 0.41 0.41
C SER A 128 15.02 0.77 1.90
N THR A 129 14.10 0.13 2.63
CA THR A 129 13.84 0.37 4.05
C THR A 129 13.88 -0.94 4.83
N ASP A 130 15.03 -1.60 4.85
CA ASP A 130 15.23 -2.90 5.52
C ASP A 130 15.24 -2.79 7.06
N VAL A 131 15.61 -1.62 7.58
CA VAL A 131 15.57 -1.29 9.02
C VAL A 131 14.19 -0.82 9.45
N LEU A 132 13.71 -1.33 10.60
CA LEU A 132 12.51 -0.86 11.26
C LEU A 132 12.76 0.45 12.00
N TYR A 133 12.03 1.49 11.60
CA TYR A 133 11.97 2.77 12.30
C TYR A 133 10.59 2.97 12.92
N GLY A 134 10.56 3.49 14.14
CA GLY A 134 9.30 3.83 14.78
C GLY A 134 9.44 4.78 15.95
N THR A 135 8.33 5.39 16.34
CA THR A 135 8.29 6.36 17.44
C THR A 135 8.48 5.73 18.82
N SER A 136 8.26 4.42 18.94
CA SER A 136 8.57 3.65 20.16
C SER A 136 9.92 2.93 20.12
N GLU A 137 10.61 2.95 18.98
CA GLU A 137 11.93 2.35 18.86
C GLU A 137 12.99 3.22 19.57
N ARG A 138 14.13 2.62 19.93
CA ARG A 138 15.20 3.28 20.68
C ARG A 138 16.48 3.44 19.86
N GLY A 139 17.32 4.39 20.27
CA GLY A 139 18.63 4.62 19.65
C GLY A 139 18.52 4.91 18.16
N ASN A 140 19.31 4.21 17.34
CA ASN A 140 19.34 4.41 15.89
C ASN A 140 18.03 4.05 15.18
N ASN A 141 17.17 3.24 15.81
CA ASN A 141 15.89 2.84 15.22
C ASN A 141 14.75 3.83 15.56
N PHE A 142 14.99 4.78 16.48
CA PHE A 142 14.02 5.84 16.74
C PHE A 142 13.78 6.65 15.45
N LEU A 143 12.52 6.77 15.06
CA LEU A 143 12.11 7.61 13.94
C LEU A 143 12.09 9.07 14.39
N SER A 144 13.11 9.83 14.01
CA SER A 144 13.11 11.28 14.16
C SER A 144 12.41 11.97 12.98
N PHE A 145 12.05 13.23 13.15
CA PHE A 145 11.43 14.03 12.10
C PHE A 145 12.29 14.08 10.83
N SER A 146 13.59 14.38 10.97
CA SER A 146 14.54 14.38 9.85
C SER A 146 14.64 13.01 9.16
N LYS A 147 14.63 11.90 9.91
CA LYS A 147 14.58 10.56 9.29
C LYS A 147 13.29 10.33 8.52
N SER A 148 12.14 10.77 9.05
CA SER A 148 10.87 10.67 8.34
C SER A 148 10.87 11.45 7.02
N VAL A 149 11.45 12.66 7.00
CA VAL A 149 11.65 13.45 5.78
C VAL A 149 12.54 12.68 4.78
N ASN A 150 13.68 12.17 5.22
CA ASN A 150 14.60 11.43 4.35
C ASN A 150 13.94 10.17 3.76
N LEU A 151 13.20 9.41 4.57
CA LEU A 151 12.46 8.22 4.13
C LEU A 151 11.34 8.56 3.14
N PHE A 152 10.84 9.80 3.13
CA PHE A 152 9.82 10.24 2.19
C PHE A 152 10.34 10.29 0.74
N SER A 153 11.64 10.51 0.53
CA SER A 153 12.25 10.49 -0.81
C SER A 153 11.99 9.18 -1.58
N HIS A 154 11.96 8.03 -0.89
CA HIS A 154 11.58 6.75 -1.49
C HIS A 154 10.12 6.73 -1.96
N LYS A 155 9.22 7.44 -1.27
CA LYS A 155 7.83 7.57 -1.71
C LYS A 155 7.71 8.42 -2.97
N ILE A 156 8.52 9.47 -3.10
CA ILE A 156 8.58 10.27 -4.33
C ILE A 156 8.95 9.38 -5.54
N VAL A 157 9.91 8.46 -5.38
CA VAL A 157 10.26 7.48 -6.43
C VAL A 157 9.04 6.63 -6.79
N ILE A 158 8.31 6.11 -5.80
CA ILE A 158 7.09 5.32 -6.02
C ILE A 158 6.01 6.14 -6.73
N PHE A 159 5.80 7.40 -6.35
CA PHE A 159 4.81 8.28 -6.99
C PHE A 159 5.19 8.54 -8.45
N LYS A 160 6.48 8.70 -8.76
CA LYS A 160 6.97 8.79 -10.14
C LYS A 160 6.73 7.50 -10.92
N MET A 161 6.88 6.32 -10.32
CA MET A 161 6.53 5.05 -10.97
C MET A 161 5.05 5.01 -11.36
N VAL A 162 4.15 5.40 -10.44
CA VAL A 162 2.70 5.48 -10.68
C VAL A 162 2.37 6.47 -11.81
N LEU A 163 2.97 7.67 -11.79
CA LEU A 163 2.71 8.69 -12.79
C LEU A 163 3.23 8.29 -14.17
N ASN A 164 4.37 7.60 -14.24
CA ASN A 164 4.90 7.08 -15.50
C ASN A 164 3.97 6.00 -16.09
N GLU A 165 3.45 5.10 -15.24
CA GLU A 165 2.49 4.10 -15.69
C GLU A 165 1.20 4.73 -16.23
N LEU A 166 0.65 5.72 -15.51
CA LEU A 166 -0.54 6.43 -15.97
C LEU A 166 -0.26 7.25 -17.25
N ALA A 167 0.94 7.80 -17.40
CA ALA A 167 1.35 8.53 -18.60
C ALA A 167 1.44 7.63 -19.84
N ASN A 168 1.84 6.36 -19.69
CA ASN A 168 1.85 5.39 -20.80
C ASN A 168 0.45 5.20 -21.42
N VAL A 169 -0.59 5.28 -20.58
CA VAL A 169 -2.00 5.13 -21.02
C VAL A 169 -2.59 6.47 -21.45
N CYS A 170 -2.32 7.52 -20.69
CA CYS A 170 -2.98 8.81 -20.84
C CYS A 170 -2.22 9.84 -21.69
N GLY A 171 -0.98 9.56 -22.07
CA GLY A 171 -0.15 10.43 -22.91
C GLY A 171 0.33 11.70 -22.20
N PHE A 172 0.66 11.64 -20.91
CA PHE A 172 1.12 12.83 -20.16
C PHE A 172 2.55 13.20 -20.55
N ASN A 173 2.79 14.49 -20.79
CA ASN A 173 4.13 15.04 -20.96
C ASN A 173 4.84 15.21 -19.60
N GLU A 174 6.16 15.48 -19.62
CA GLU A 174 6.96 15.63 -18.39
C GLU A 174 6.49 16.79 -17.50
N ASP A 175 6.07 17.91 -18.10
CA ASP A 175 5.61 19.08 -17.33
C ASP A 175 4.33 18.78 -16.54
N LEU A 176 3.36 18.12 -17.20
CA LEU A 176 2.13 17.68 -16.55
C LEU A 176 2.42 16.64 -15.47
N LYS A 177 3.35 15.69 -15.69
CA LYS A 177 3.74 14.73 -14.65
C LYS A 177 4.35 15.44 -13.43
N SER A 178 5.19 16.45 -13.64
CA SER A 178 5.78 17.24 -12.56
C SER A 178 4.71 18.01 -11.77
N GLU A 179 3.75 18.64 -12.46
CA GLU A 179 2.66 19.37 -11.80
C GLU A 179 1.67 18.43 -11.10
N LEU A 180 1.38 17.27 -11.69
CA LEU A 180 0.59 16.21 -11.05
C LEU A 180 1.27 15.67 -9.80
N LEU A 181 2.58 15.46 -9.84
CA LEU A 181 3.33 14.99 -8.67
C LEU A 181 3.18 15.96 -7.50
N LYS A 182 3.38 17.27 -7.75
CA LYS A 182 3.23 18.31 -6.72
C LYS A 182 1.83 18.33 -6.11
N ASN A 183 0.79 18.24 -6.95
CA ASN A 183 -0.60 18.30 -6.50
C ASN A 183 -1.08 16.99 -5.84
N ALA A 184 -0.55 15.84 -6.26
CA ALA A 184 -0.97 14.52 -5.78
C ALA A 184 -0.18 14.02 -4.57
N ILE A 185 0.92 14.67 -4.19
CA ILE A 185 1.93 14.11 -3.27
C ILE A 185 1.34 13.65 -1.93
N PHE A 186 0.48 14.47 -1.31
CA PHE A 186 -0.15 14.14 -0.04
C PHE A 186 -1.27 13.11 -0.19
N THR A 187 -2.05 13.19 -1.27
CA THR A 187 -3.12 12.23 -1.58
C THR A 187 -2.53 10.84 -1.83
N LEU A 188 -1.49 10.74 -2.67
CA LEU A 188 -0.76 9.49 -2.89
C LEU A 188 -0.10 9.00 -1.60
N ASN A 189 0.50 9.88 -0.80
CA ASN A 189 1.05 9.49 0.50
C ASN A 189 -0.02 8.87 1.42
N ALA A 190 -1.23 9.43 1.45
CA ALA A 190 -2.33 8.88 2.23
C ALA A 190 -2.83 7.52 1.67
N VAL A 191 -2.99 7.39 0.35
CA VAL A 191 -3.36 6.11 -0.30
C VAL A 191 -2.32 5.02 -0.01
N PHE A 192 -1.03 5.32 -0.16
CA PHE A 192 0.03 4.35 0.12
C PHE A 192 0.14 4.02 1.61
N THR A 193 0.00 5.00 2.49
CA THR A 193 -0.07 4.76 3.95
C THR A 193 -1.20 3.80 4.29
N LEU A 194 -2.39 4.03 3.71
CA LEU A 194 -3.52 3.12 3.86
C LEU A 194 -3.19 1.71 3.36
N HIS A 195 -2.67 1.59 2.14
CA HIS A 195 -2.27 0.32 1.55
C HIS A 195 -1.26 -0.43 2.45
N TYR A 196 -0.25 0.26 2.96
CA TYR A 196 0.73 -0.33 3.87
C TYR A 196 0.11 -0.85 5.17
N ASN A 197 -0.86 -0.14 5.75
CA ASN A 197 -1.56 -0.63 6.94
C ASN A 197 -2.48 -1.82 6.65
N MET A 198 -2.93 -2.02 5.40
CA MET A 198 -3.65 -3.22 5.01
C MET A 198 -2.73 -4.42 4.83
N ILE A 199 -1.50 -4.21 4.34
CA ILE A 199 -0.58 -5.31 4.02
C ILE A 199 0.34 -5.71 5.17
N VAL A 200 0.66 -4.78 6.07
CA VAL A 200 1.48 -5.04 7.25
C VAL A 200 0.67 -5.83 8.28
N ASN A 201 1.13 -7.05 8.54
CA ASN A 201 0.49 -7.93 9.51
C ASN A 201 0.97 -7.60 10.93
N THR A 202 0.29 -6.66 11.59
CA THR A 202 0.53 -6.27 12.98
C THR A 202 -0.71 -6.50 13.82
N THR A 203 -0.55 -6.98 15.05
CA THR A 203 -1.63 -7.03 16.05
C THR A 203 -1.71 -5.74 16.87
N ASN A 204 -0.75 -4.83 16.72
CA ASN A 204 -0.76 -3.57 17.45
C ASN A 204 -1.67 -2.56 16.74
N GLU A 205 -2.86 -2.38 17.29
CA GLU A 205 -3.89 -1.49 16.77
C GLU A 205 -3.57 0.00 16.94
N LYS A 206 -2.63 0.32 17.84
CA LYS A 206 -2.17 1.69 18.12
C LYS A 206 -1.04 2.14 17.21
N ARG A 207 -0.72 1.40 16.14
CA ARG A 207 0.34 1.78 15.19
C ARG A 207 -0.24 2.08 13.82
N LEU A 208 0.23 3.19 13.25
CA LEU A 208 -0.01 3.59 11.88
C LEU A 208 1.29 3.46 11.09
N TYR A 209 1.33 2.52 10.15
CA TYR A 209 2.50 2.28 9.30
C TYR A 209 2.54 3.28 8.15
N ARG A 210 3.47 4.25 8.21
CA ARG A 210 3.72 5.21 7.13
C ARG A 210 4.41 4.55 5.95
N ALA A 211 5.18 3.50 6.19
CA ALA A 211 5.75 2.59 5.20
C ALA A 211 5.84 1.19 5.83
N PRO A 212 6.09 0.13 5.03
CA PRO A 212 6.44 -1.19 5.52
C PRO A 212 7.17 -1.29 6.86
N ASN A 213 8.32 -0.63 6.98
CA ASN A 213 9.18 -0.69 8.14
C ASN A 213 9.31 0.70 8.81
N ASN A 214 8.27 1.53 8.69
CA ASN A 214 8.21 2.84 9.30
C ASN A 214 6.81 3.05 9.89
N TYR A 215 6.71 3.27 11.21
CA TYR A 215 5.43 3.48 11.87
C TYR A 215 5.44 4.64 12.87
N HIS A 216 4.26 5.23 13.05
CA HIS A 216 3.94 6.11 14.16
C HIS A 216 3.03 5.38 15.14
N ASP A 217 3.30 5.51 16.42
CA ASP A 217 2.33 5.15 17.46
C ASP A 217 1.28 6.27 17.53
N VAL A 218 0.01 5.89 17.55
CA VAL A 218 -1.13 6.79 17.74
C VAL A 218 -1.22 7.12 19.23
N ASP A 219 -0.26 7.93 19.68
CA ASP A 219 -0.01 8.27 21.07
C ASP A 219 0.58 9.68 21.15
N VAL A 220 0.01 10.53 22.00
CA VAL A 220 0.36 11.95 22.09
C VAL A 220 1.82 12.16 22.50
N ASP A 221 2.34 11.36 23.42
CA ASP A 221 3.70 11.52 23.93
C ASP A 221 4.73 11.06 22.90
N LYS A 222 4.43 9.95 22.20
CA LYS A 222 5.29 9.45 21.11
C LYS A 222 5.37 10.43 19.94
N LEU A 223 4.24 11.02 19.56
CA LEU A 223 4.19 12.03 18.51
C LEU A 223 4.85 13.34 18.95
N ALA A 224 4.72 13.73 20.22
CA ALA A 224 5.44 14.88 20.77
C ALA A 224 6.95 14.67 20.65
N VAL A 225 7.49 13.53 21.08
CA VAL A 225 8.93 13.25 20.96
C VAL A 225 9.38 13.22 19.49
N PHE A 226 8.56 12.68 18.59
CA PHE A 226 8.82 12.72 17.15
C PHE A 226 8.94 14.16 16.61
N ILE A 227 7.94 15.02 16.87
CA ILE A 227 7.93 16.41 16.37
C ILE A 227 9.04 17.23 17.04
N ALA A 228 9.25 17.06 18.34
CA ALA A 228 10.30 17.75 19.09
C ALA A 228 11.70 17.43 18.56
N SER A 229 11.92 16.24 17.98
CA SER A 229 13.21 15.89 17.36
C SER A 229 13.59 16.72 16.13
N ALA A 230 12.69 17.60 15.66
CA ALA A 230 12.97 18.57 14.59
C ALA A 230 13.62 19.87 15.09
N ALA A 231 13.61 20.14 16.40
CA ALA A 231 14.05 21.41 16.98
C ALA A 231 14.92 21.22 18.24
N ASP A 232 15.60 22.29 18.64
CA ASP A 232 16.30 22.33 19.92
C ASP A 232 15.30 22.26 21.11
N PRO A 233 15.59 21.48 22.18
CA PRO A 233 14.70 21.37 23.33
C PRO A 233 14.35 22.70 24.00
N ALA A 234 15.29 23.66 24.07
CA ALA A 234 15.02 24.98 24.65
C ALA A 234 14.07 25.81 23.76
N PHE A 235 14.16 25.64 22.44
CA PHE A 235 13.23 26.24 21.49
C PHE A 235 11.81 25.69 21.66
N VAL A 236 11.67 24.37 21.80
CA VAL A 236 10.35 23.74 22.04
C VAL A 236 9.76 24.19 23.39
N ALA A 237 10.61 24.30 24.42
CA ALA A 237 10.19 24.73 25.76
C ALA A 237 9.64 26.16 25.77
N SER A 238 10.24 27.08 25.01
CA SER A 238 9.79 28.48 24.94
C SER A 238 8.46 28.66 24.19
N ARG A 239 8.07 27.70 23.34
CA ARG A 239 6.84 27.72 22.51
C ARG A 239 5.89 26.57 22.83
N GLN A 240 5.80 26.17 24.10
CA GLN A 240 5.08 24.96 24.51
C GLN A 240 3.61 24.92 24.08
N THR A 241 2.90 26.05 24.10
CA THR A 241 1.48 26.11 23.71
C THR A 241 1.31 25.82 22.22
N GLU A 242 2.11 26.46 21.35
CA GLU A 242 2.07 26.23 19.91
C GLU A 242 2.48 24.80 19.57
N PHE A 243 3.50 24.28 20.25
CA PHE A 243 3.96 22.91 20.10
C PHE A 243 2.86 21.90 20.47
N ARG A 244 2.15 22.09 21.59
CA ARG A 244 1.03 21.22 21.98
C ARG A 244 -0.10 21.23 20.95
N THR A 245 -0.44 22.41 20.41
CA THR A 245 -1.43 22.51 19.33
C THR A 245 -1.00 21.68 18.12
N LEU A 246 0.25 21.85 17.67
CA LEU A 246 0.81 21.11 16.54
C LEU A 246 0.76 19.59 16.76
N VAL A 247 1.15 19.11 17.95
CA VAL A 247 1.09 17.69 18.31
C VAL A 247 -0.34 17.16 18.28
N ASN A 248 -1.30 17.91 18.84
CA ASN A 248 -2.70 17.50 18.89
C ASN A 248 -3.35 17.47 17.49
N GLU A 249 -3.03 18.42 16.62
CA GLU A 249 -3.47 18.41 15.23
C GLU A 249 -2.94 17.19 14.48
N TYR A 250 -1.66 16.85 14.69
CA TYR A 250 -1.08 15.65 14.09
C TYR A 250 -1.68 14.36 14.65
N LEU A 251 -1.90 14.30 15.97
CA LEU A 251 -2.57 13.17 16.63
C LEU A 251 -3.96 12.96 16.04
N SER A 252 -4.74 14.03 15.86
CA SER A 252 -6.06 13.97 15.22
C SER A 252 -5.98 13.37 13.82
N THR A 253 -4.99 13.80 13.03
CA THR A 253 -4.76 13.29 11.67
C THR A 253 -4.44 11.79 11.65
N VAL A 254 -3.49 11.33 12.47
CA VAL A 254 -3.12 9.90 12.50
C VAL A 254 -4.23 9.02 13.11
N THR A 255 -5.03 9.58 14.03
CA THR A 255 -6.21 8.92 14.61
C THR A 255 -7.29 8.75 13.54
N TYR A 256 -7.55 9.78 12.74
CA TYR A 256 -8.50 9.72 11.63
C TYR A 256 -8.07 8.69 10.57
N GLU A 257 -6.80 8.70 10.15
CA GLU A 257 -6.25 7.70 9.23
C GLU A 257 -6.40 6.28 9.78
N ARG A 258 -6.07 6.07 11.07
CA ARG A 258 -6.05 4.74 11.68
C ARG A 258 -7.43 4.18 11.98
N TYR A 259 -8.33 4.97 12.53
CA TYR A 259 -9.59 4.47 13.10
C TYR A 259 -10.83 4.79 12.28
N ILE A 260 -10.72 5.65 11.25
CA ILE A 260 -11.83 5.96 10.34
C ILE A 260 -11.53 5.46 8.93
N ILE A 261 -10.43 5.92 8.32
CA ILE A 261 -10.10 5.56 6.94
C ILE A 261 -9.75 4.07 6.81
N HIS A 262 -8.88 3.54 7.68
CA HIS A 262 -8.42 2.14 7.56
C HIS A 262 -9.54 1.10 7.67
N PRO A 263 -10.48 1.17 8.63
CA PRO A 263 -11.64 0.26 8.65
C PRO A 263 -12.49 0.38 7.38
N SER A 264 -12.78 1.60 6.94
CA SER A 264 -13.58 1.86 5.72
C SER A 264 -12.90 1.26 4.48
N ALA A 265 -11.58 1.38 4.39
CA ALA A 265 -10.80 0.81 3.33
C ALA A 265 -10.81 -0.72 3.29
N VAL A 266 -10.84 -1.39 4.44
CA VAL A 266 -10.91 -2.87 4.51
C VAL A 266 -12.24 -3.39 3.93
N GLU A 267 -13.33 -2.63 4.05
CA GLU A 267 -14.63 -3.00 3.49
C GLU A 267 -14.70 -2.76 1.97
N VAL A 268 -14.12 -1.63 1.53
CA VAL A 268 -14.19 -1.16 0.14
C VAL A 268 -13.16 -1.85 -0.76
N LEU A 269 -11.93 -2.00 -0.29
CA LEU A 269 -10.82 -2.54 -1.07
C LEU A 269 -10.76 -4.05 -0.84
N GLN A 270 -10.95 -4.82 -1.90
CA GLN A 270 -11.10 -6.29 -1.84
C GLN A 270 -10.12 -7.03 -2.78
N SER A 271 -9.30 -6.29 -3.52
CA SER A 271 -8.33 -6.80 -4.50
C SER A 271 -7.20 -5.79 -4.76
N GLU A 272 -6.11 -6.22 -5.39
CA GLU A 272 -5.03 -5.29 -5.80
C GLU A 272 -5.50 -4.32 -6.87
N GLN A 273 -6.46 -4.75 -7.69
CA GLN A 273 -7.10 -3.93 -8.71
C GLN A 273 -7.87 -2.77 -8.10
N ASP A 274 -8.50 -2.95 -6.92
CA ASP A 274 -9.18 -1.85 -6.22
C ASP A 274 -8.19 -0.79 -5.73
N ILE A 275 -7.02 -1.20 -5.23
CA ILE A 275 -5.95 -0.27 -4.85
C ILE A 275 -5.42 0.45 -6.08
N ALA A 276 -5.20 -0.27 -7.20
CA ALA A 276 -4.78 0.31 -8.46
C ALA A 276 -5.80 1.36 -8.96
N ALA A 277 -7.09 1.02 -8.93
CA ALA A 277 -8.17 1.93 -9.28
C ALA A 277 -8.22 3.16 -8.36
N LEU A 278 -8.05 2.97 -7.04
CA LEU A 278 -8.00 4.07 -6.07
C LEU A 278 -6.81 5.01 -6.32
N VAL A 279 -5.64 4.48 -6.65
CA VAL A 279 -4.44 5.26 -6.99
C VAL A 279 -4.70 6.09 -8.26
N VAL A 280 -5.33 5.50 -9.28
CA VAL A 280 -5.73 6.22 -10.49
C VAL A 280 -6.73 7.34 -10.14
N ILE A 281 -7.78 7.05 -9.38
CA ILE A 281 -8.74 8.06 -8.89
C ILE A 281 -8.02 9.18 -8.14
N ALA A 282 -7.05 8.86 -7.29
CA ALA A 282 -6.31 9.83 -6.52
C ALA A 282 -5.49 10.81 -7.38
N VAL A 283 -4.82 10.31 -8.42
CA VAL A 283 -4.10 11.17 -9.37
C VAL A 283 -5.06 12.00 -10.22
N LEU A 284 -6.16 11.39 -10.68
CA LEU A 284 -7.14 12.10 -11.51
C LEU A 284 -7.93 13.14 -10.71
N GLY A 285 -8.20 12.89 -9.43
CA GLY A 285 -8.95 13.77 -8.54
C GLY A 285 -8.24 15.10 -8.27
N VAL A 286 -6.91 15.14 -8.40
CA VAL A 286 -6.14 16.40 -8.28
C VAL A 286 -5.95 17.12 -9.62
N CYS A 287 -6.34 16.50 -10.73
CA CYS A 287 -6.18 17.03 -12.07
C CYS A 287 -7.25 18.11 -12.33
N LYS A 288 -6.88 19.39 -12.19
CA LYS A 288 -7.80 20.52 -12.32
C LYS A 288 -7.98 20.97 -13.78
N LYS A 289 -9.12 21.62 -14.07
CA LYS A 289 -9.46 22.10 -15.43
C LYS A 289 -8.36 22.98 -16.06
N HIS A 290 -7.76 23.89 -15.30
CA HIS A 290 -6.68 24.75 -15.80
C HIS A 290 -5.42 23.97 -16.21
N MET A 291 -5.13 22.85 -15.54
CA MET A 291 -4.00 21.97 -15.92
C MET A 291 -4.27 21.33 -17.28
N ILE A 292 -5.51 20.87 -17.49
CA ILE A 292 -5.96 20.27 -18.75
C ILE A 292 -5.94 21.30 -19.88
N GLU A 293 -6.40 22.53 -19.61
CA GLU A 293 -6.37 23.63 -20.57
C GLU A 293 -4.93 24.04 -20.94
N LYS A 294 -4.02 24.04 -19.96
CA LYS A 294 -2.60 24.42 -20.14
C LYS A 294 -1.79 23.37 -20.90
N TYR A 295 -1.99 22.08 -20.60
CA TYR A 295 -1.15 21.00 -21.15
C TYR A 295 -1.82 20.20 -22.28
N GLY A 296 -3.05 20.56 -22.66
CA GLY A 296 -3.79 19.94 -23.76
C GLY A 296 -4.80 18.88 -23.30
N LYS A 297 -5.68 18.47 -24.23
CA LYS A 297 -6.71 17.46 -23.96
C LYS A 297 -6.05 16.18 -23.44
N LEU A 298 -6.48 15.72 -22.26
CA LEU A 298 -6.19 14.37 -21.79
C LEU A 298 -6.99 13.40 -22.67
N THR A 299 -6.43 13.07 -23.84
CA THR A 299 -7.13 12.40 -24.95
C THR A 299 -7.66 11.03 -24.57
N ASN A 300 -7.20 10.46 -23.45
CA ASN A 300 -7.54 9.10 -23.01
C ASN A 300 -8.14 9.03 -21.60
N LEU A 301 -8.56 10.13 -20.95
CA LEU A 301 -9.24 10.03 -19.65
C LEU A 301 -10.51 9.18 -19.72
N GLN A 302 -11.27 9.31 -20.81
CA GLN A 302 -12.47 8.49 -21.03
C GLN A 302 -12.12 7.00 -21.10
N ARG A 303 -10.91 6.65 -21.56
CA ARG A 303 -10.42 5.27 -21.59
C ARG A 303 -10.18 4.73 -20.20
N VAL A 304 -9.65 5.55 -19.28
CA VAL A 304 -9.46 5.19 -17.86
C VAL A 304 -10.79 4.81 -17.23
N TRP A 305 -11.80 5.69 -17.33
CA TRP A 305 -13.11 5.44 -16.75
C TRP A 305 -13.82 4.25 -17.40
N LYS A 306 -13.69 4.09 -18.71
CA LYS A 306 -14.24 2.93 -19.43
C LYS A 306 -13.59 1.63 -18.98
N GLU A 307 -12.27 1.60 -18.79
CA GLU A 307 -11.56 0.41 -18.32
C GLU A 307 -11.93 0.07 -16.88
N MET A 308 -12.06 1.07 -16.00
CA MET A 308 -12.55 0.87 -14.64
C MET A 308 -13.98 0.32 -14.62
N ASP A 309 -14.90 0.93 -15.38
CA ASP A 309 -16.29 0.46 -15.49
C ASP A 309 -16.35 -0.98 -16.03
N LEU A 310 -15.57 -1.30 -17.06
CA LEU A 310 -15.44 -2.66 -17.59
C LEU A 310 -14.91 -3.63 -16.53
N PHE A 311 -13.87 -3.26 -15.79
CA PHE A 311 -13.32 -4.10 -14.71
C PHE A 311 -14.40 -4.44 -13.68
N TYR A 312 -15.14 -3.44 -13.16
CA TYR A 312 -16.17 -3.68 -12.14
C TYR A 312 -17.36 -4.48 -12.68
N LYS A 313 -17.77 -4.24 -13.93
CA LYS A 313 -18.81 -5.04 -14.62
C LYS A 313 -18.37 -6.48 -14.83
N GLN A 314 -17.14 -6.70 -15.32
CA GLN A 314 -16.57 -8.01 -15.55
C GLN A 314 -16.36 -8.76 -14.24
N ALA A 315 -15.96 -8.06 -13.17
CA ALA A 315 -15.71 -8.61 -11.84
C ALA A 315 -16.96 -9.22 -11.15
N LYS A 316 -18.15 -9.17 -11.79
CA LYS A 316 -19.47 -9.53 -11.20
C LYS A 316 -19.70 -8.82 -9.86
N ARG A 317 -19.02 -7.70 -9.63
CA ARG A 317 -19.23 -6.84 -8.46
C ARG A 317 -20.40 -5.93 -8.76
N ASN A 318 -21.13 -5.53 -7.72
CA ASN A 318 -22.20 -4.55 -7.87
C ASN A 318 -21.59 -3.28 -8.52
N PRO A 319 -22.11 -2.78 -9.66
CA PRO A 319 -21.63 -1.55 -10.28
C PRO A 319 -21.56 -0.34 -9.34
N GLU A 320 -22.24 -0.35 -8.20
CA GLU A 320 -22.13 0.69 -7.15
C GLU A 320 -20.78 0.65 -6.39
N THR A 321 -20.06 -0.48 -6.43
CA THR A 321 -18.83 -0.68 -5.64
C THR A 321 -17.68 0.24 -6.03
N TRP A 322 -17.58 0.69 -7.29
CA TRP A 322 -16.58 1.69 -7.65
C TRP A 322 -16.96 3.09 -7.12
N GLY A 323 -18.25 3.37 -6.88
CA GLY A 323 -18.70 4.56 -6.18
C GLY A 323 -18.16 4.63 -4.75
N ASN A 324 -18.04 3.48 -4.08
CA ASN A 324 -17.41 3.41 -2.75
C ASN A 324 -15.92 3.77 -2.79
N LEU A 325 -15.21 3.55 -3.92
CA LEU A 325 -13.84 4.06 -4.07
C LEU A 325 -13.78 5.58 -4.09
N ILE A 326 -14.77 6.24 -4.72
CA ILE A 326 -14.84 7.70 -4.74
C ILE A 326 -15.09 8.24 -3.33
N LEU A 327 -16.01 7.61 -2.59
CA LEU A 327 -16.29 8.00 -1.20
C LEU A 327 -15.06 7.81 -0.32
N LEU A 328 -14.38 6.66 -0.44
CA LEU A 328 -13.12 6.41 0.27
C LEU A 328 -12.05 7.44 -0.12
N HIS A 329 -11.92 7.77 -1.40
CA HIS A 329 -11.01 8.80 -1.87
C HIS A 329 -11.29 10.17 -1.24
N SER A 330 -12.57 10.53 -1.04
CA SER A 330 -12.93 11.77 -0.34
C SER A 330 -12.36 11.82 1.08
N SER A 331 -12.52 10.75 1.86
CA SER A 331 -11.94 10.64 3.21
C SER A 331 -10.41 10.71 3.17
N ILE A 332 -9.78 10.03 2.20
CA ILE A 332 -8.33 10.09 1.98
C ILE A 332 -7.87 11.51 1.66
N ALA A 333 -8.60 12.25 0.82
CA ALA A 333 -8.29 13.64 0.50
C ALA A 333 -8.38 14.55 1.74
N THR A 334 -9.34 14.32 2.64
CA THR A 334 -9.41 15.03 3.93
C THR A 334 -8.16 14.77 4.79
N ALA A 335 -7.71 13.53 4.90
CA ALA A 335 -6.47 13.21 5.60
C ALA A 335 -5.24 13.83 4.93
N ALA A 336 -5.16 13.76 3.60
CA ALA A 336 -4.08 14.35 2.82
C ALA A 336 -3.96 15.88 3.07
N ASN A 337 -5.09 16.59 3.06
CA ASN A 337 -5.13 18.02 3.38
C ASN A 337 -4.70 18.31 4.81
N SER A 338 -5.08 17.46 5.77
CA SER A 338 -4.69 17.59 7.17
C SER A 338 -3.18 17.37 7.35
N VAL A 339 -2.59 16.41 6.64
CA VAL A 339 -1.13 16.19 6.60
C VAL A 339 -0.43 17.39 5.96
N ALA A 340 -0.93 17.91 4.84
CA ALA A 340 -0.37 19.09 4.19
C ALA A 340 -0.37 20.31 5.12
N LYS A 341 -1.49 20.56 5.80
CA LYS A 341 -1.60 21.61 6.84
C LYS A 341 -0.58 21.38 7.95
N PHE A 342 -0.46 20.15 8.47
CA PHE A 342 0.51 19.82 9.50
C PHE A 342 1.95 20.14 9.09
N ILE A 343 2.35 19.85 7.84
CA ILE A 343 3.70 20.19 7.34
C ILE A 343 3.89 21.72 7.33
N LEU A 344 2.93 22.48 6.78
CA LEU A 344 3.00 23.95 6.74
C LEU A 344 3.02 24.59 8.13
N ASP A 345 2.29 24.02 9.09
CA ASP A 345 2.28 24.51 10.47
C ASP A 345 3.56 24.11 11.21
N THR A 346 4.15 22.96 10.87
CA THR A 346 5.47 22.56 11.35
C THR A 346 6.55 23.51 10.84
N GLU A 347 6.51 23.93 9.57
CA GLU A 347 7.44 24.93 9.02
C GLU A 347 7.35 26.26 9.75
N ARG A 348 6.13 26.74 9.96
CA ARG A 348 5.87 27.97 10.71
C ARG A 348 6.35 27.85 12.16
N PHE A 349 6.18 26.69 12.78
CA PHE A 349 6.69 26.42 14.11
C PHE A 349 8.23 26.41 14.15
N LEU A 350 8.88 25.73 13.22
CA LEU A 350 10.34 25.60 13.15
C LEU A 350 11.03 26.86 12.62
N GLN A 351 10.29 27.77 11.97
CA GLN A 351 10.84 28.93 11.25
C GLN A 351 11.84 28.53 10.16
N THR A 352 11.62 27.37 9.55
CA THR A 352 12.48 26.80 8.50
C THR A 352 11.61 26.21 7.40
N ASP A 353 12.03 26.41 6.15
CA ASP A 353 11.42 25.74 5.02
C ASP A 353 11.86 24.26 5.00
N ILE A 354 10.89 23.37 5.21
CA ILE A 354 11.07 21.92 5.07
C ILE A 354 10.27 21.38 3.88
N SER A 355 9.47 22.21 3.20
CA SER A 355 8.60 21.81 2.08
C SER A 355 9.43 21.41 0.87
N ASP A 356 10.55 22.10 0.64
CA ASP A 356 11.54 21.78 -0.40
C ASP A 356 12.16 20.38 -0.22
N ARG A 357 11.99 19.75 0.95
CA ARG A 357 12.50 18.41 1.25
C ARG A 357 11.47 17.30 1.01
N PHE A 358 10.23 17.64 0.66
CA PHE A 358 9.10 16.70 0.47
C PHE A 358 8.72 16.49 -0.99
#